data_AF-V9IHW2-F1
#
_entry.id   AF-V9IHW2-F1
#
_cell.length_a   1.000
_cell.length_b   1.000
_cell.length_c   1.000
_cell.angle_alpha   90.00
_cell.angle_beta   90.00
_cell.angle_gamma   90.00
#
_symmetry.space_group_name_H-M   'P 1'
#
loop_
_entity.id
_entity.type
_entity.pdbx_description
1 polymer ?
#
loop_
_entity_poly.entity_id
_entity_poly.type
_entity_poly.pdbx_seq_one_letter_code
_entity_poly.pdbx_strand_id
1 'polypeptide(L)'
;MVAAATHSLVESANALVQGVSSEEKLISSAKQVASSTAQLLVACKVKADPDSDSTKRLQAAGNAVKRATDNLVRAAQQAIQQEEDRSLILNRRMVGGIAQEINARSEVLRIERELEEARGRLTAIRQAKYKNRPDLADTDTEPEQSGYESYTTRYETRSYETQSQSYSMYQHHSTSHNISQLSMDRQTLVSPEKVYSTQSTLEKKNINLNQY
;
A
#
# COMPACT_ATOMS: atom_id res chain seq x y z
N MET A 1 -13.21 21.83 -44.04
CA MET A 1 -12.22 21.84 -42.93
C MET A 1 -12.89 21.96 -41.57
N VAL A 2 -13.65 23.02 -41.27
CA VAL A 2 -14.35 23.19 -39.98
C VAL A 2 -15.26 22.01 -39.64
N ALA A 3 -16.10 21.56 -40.59
CA ALA A 3 -17.02 20.45 -40.38
C ALA A 3 -16.32 19.14 -39.95
N ALA A 4 -15.16 18.85 -40.54
CA ALA A 4 -14.36 17.67 -40.17
C ALA A 4 -13.78 17.83 -38.76
N ALA A 5 -13.23 19.01 -38.42
CA ALA A 5 -12.70 19.28 -37.09
C ALA A 5 -13.78 19.16 -36.00
N THR A 6 -14.99 19.67 -36.25
CA THR A 6 -16.12 19.54 -35.32
C THR A 6 -16.59 18.11 -35.18
N HIS A 7 -16.56 17.32 -36.27
CA HIS A 7 -16.89 15.89 -36.20
C HIS A 7 -15.87 15.14 -35.34
N SER A 8 -14.58 15.36 -35.55
CA SER A 8 -13.50 14.76 -34.74
C SER A 8 -13.57 15.18 -33.27
N LEU A 9 -14.02 16.40 -32.98
CA LEU A 9 -14.27 16.86 -31.60
C LEU A 9 -15.39 16.06 -30.94
N VAL A 10 -16.52 15.87 -31.63
CA VAL A 10 -17.66 15.10 -31.10
C VAL A 10 -17.28 13.64 -30.88
N GLU A 11 -16.57 13.04 -31.83
CA GLU A 11 -16.10 11.65 -31.71
C GLU A 11 -15.13 11.49 -30.54
N SER A 12 -14.17 12.42 -30.38
CA SER A 12 -13.23 12.41 -29.26
C SER A 12 -13.93 12.62 -27.92
N ALA A 13 -14.94 13.50 -27.86
CA ALA A 13 -15.74 13.73 -26.65
C ALA A 13 -16.56 12.50 -26.26
N ASN A 14 -17.21 11.84 -27.22
CA ASN A 14 -17.97 10.62 -26.96
C ASN A 14 -17.06 9.48 -26.49
N ALA A 15 -15.90 9.31 -27.13
CA ALA A 15 -14.92 8.31 -26.74
C ALA A 15 -14.31 8.59 -25.36
N LEU A 16 -14.12 9.87 -24.99
CA LEU A 16 -13.64 10.24 -23.65
C LEU A 16 -14.66 9.88 -22.57
N VAL A 17 -15.94 10.19 -22.79
CA VAL A 17 -17.02 9.84 -21.83
C VAL A 17 -17.15 8.33 -21.64
N GLN A 18 -16.82 7.55 -22.68
CA GLN A 18 -16.78 6.08 -22.61
C GLN A 18 -15.47 5.53 -22.01
N GLY A 19 -14.48 6.38 -21.71
CA GLY A 19 -13.16 5.96 -21.19
C GLY A 19 -12.25 5.30 -22.23
N VAL A 20 -12.53 5.47 -23.53
CA VAL A 20 -11.77 4.85 -24.64
C VAL A 20 -10.77 5.83 -25.26
N SER A 21 -10.93 7.13 -25.00
CA SER A 21 -10.04 8.19 -25.46
C SER A 21 -9.48 8.96 -24.28
N SER A 22 -8.39 9.68 -24.51
CA SER A 22 -7.75 10.55 -23.53
C SER A 22 -8.15 12.02 -23.69
N GLU A 23 -7.97 12.78 -22.62
CA GLU A 23 -8.22 14.22 -22.53
C GLU A 23 -7.34 15.00 -23.51
N GLU A 24 -6.12 14.55 -23.81
CA GLU A 24 -5.22 15.21 -24.77
C GLU A 24 -5.78 15.16 -26.19
N LYS A 25 -6.44 14.07 -26.57
CA LYS A 25 -7.11 13.96 -27.87
C LYS A 25 -8.30 14.92 -27.96
N LEU A 26 -9.06 15.06 -26.87
CA LEU A 26 -10.12 16.05 -26.77
C LEU A 26 -9.57 17.49 -26.88
N ILE A 27 -8.48 17.80 -26.17
CA ILE A 27 -7.82 19.10 -26.24
C ILE A 27 -7.34 19.41 -27.66
N SER A 28 -6.72 18.43 -28.32
CA SER A 28 -6.16 18.59 -29.66
C SER A 28 -7.26 18.86 -30.70
N SER A 29 -8.35 18.10 -30.65
CA SER A 29 -9.51 18.31 -31.54
C SER A 29 -10.21 19.65 -31.27
N ALA A 30 -10.34 20.07 -30.01
CA ALA A 30 -10.92 21.36 -29.64
C ALA A 30 -10.09 22.54 -30.18
N LYS A 31 -8.75 22.47 -30.06
CA LYS A 31 -7.83 23.48 -30.62
C LYS A 31 -7.92 23.53 -32.15
N GLN A 32 -8.09 22.37 -32.80
CA GLN A 32 -8.26 22.30 -34.24
C GLN A 32 -9.57 22.97 -34.70
N VAL A 33 -10.66 22.81 -33.94
CA VAL A 33 -11.91 23.55 -34.17
C VAL A 33 -11.69 25.05 -34.05
N ALA A 34 -11.06 25.51 -32.96
CA ALA A 34 -10.78 26.93 -32.75
C ALA A 34 -9.94 27.53 -33.90
N SER A 35 -8.90 26.83 -34.33
CA SER A 35 -8.03 27.23 -35.45
C SER A 35 -8.80 27.29 -36.77
N SER A 36 -9.58 26.25 -37.09
CA SER A 36 -10.37 26.18 -38.32
C SER A 36 -11.45 27.27 -38.36
N THR A 37 -12.08 27.58 -37.21
CA THR A 37 -13.05 28.67 -37.10
C THR A 37 -12.38 30.03 -37.27
N ALA A 38 -11.20 30.25 -36.69
CA ALA A 38 -10.45 31.50 -36.89
C ALA A 38 -10.09 31.73 -38.36
N GLN A 39 -9.59 30.69 -39.05
CA GLN A 39 -9.31 30.75 -40.48
C GLN A 39 -10.55 31.07 -41.30
N LEU A 40 -11.69 30.43 -40.99
CA LEU A 40 -12.96 30.71 -41.65
C LEU A 40 -13.39 32.18 -41.45
N LEU A 41 -13.30 32.72 -40.23
CA LEU A 41 -13.65 34.11 -39.94
C LEU A 41 -12.77 35.09 -40.73
N VAL A 42 -11.46 34.84 -40.78
CA VAL A 42 -10.51 35.65 -41.55
C VAL A 42 -10.86 35.61 -43.03
N ALA A 43 -11.11 34.41 -43.58
CA ALA A 43 -11.48 34.23 -44.98
C ALA A 43 -12.80 34.93 -45.35
N CYS A 44 -13.81 34.85 -44.48
CA CYS A 44 -15.08 35.53 -44.68
C CYS A 44 -14.93 37.06 -44.63
N LYS A 45 -14.01 37.58 -43.81
CA LYS A 45 -13.79 39.02 -43.66
C LYS A 45 -13.15 39.68 -44.90
N VAL A 46 -12.41 38.95 -45.73
CA VAL A 46 -11.66 39.54 -46.87
C VAL A 46 -12.57 40.09 -47.98
N LYS A 47 -13.80 39.58 -48.09
CA LYS A 47 -14.76 39.93 -49.16
C LYS A 47 -16.10 40.43 -48.65
N ALA A 48 -16.33 40.41 -47.34
CA ALA A 48 -17.59 40.84 -46.74
C ALA A 48 -17.48 42.27 -46.22
N ASP A 49 -18.58 43.02 -46.31
CA ASP A 49 -18.70 44.33 -45.66
C ASP A 49 -18.61 44.14 -44.13
N PRO A 50 -17.63 44.77 -43.46
CA PRO A 50 -17.45 44.65 -42.01
C PRO A 50 -18.64 45.19 -41.20
N ASP A 51 -19.40 46.13 -41.75
CA ASP A 51 -20.54 46.73 -41.06
C ASP A 51 -21.87 46.04 -41.31
N SER A 52 -21.90 45.06 -42.21
CA SER A 52 -23.09 44.25 -42.46
C SER A 52 -23.50 43.42 -41.22
N ASP A 53 -24.81 43.31 -41.02
CA ASP A 53 -25.37 42.53 -39.90
C ASP A 53 -24.97 41.05 -39.96
N SER A 54 -24.79 40.49 -41.16
CA SER A 54 -24.32 39.12 -41.37
C SER A 54 -22.89 38.91 -40.86
N THR A 55 -21.96 39.84 -41.15
CA THR A 55 -20.58 39.78 -40.67
C THR A 55 -20.49 39.96 -39.16
N LYS A 56 -21.26 40.89 -38.60
CA LYS A 56 -21.35 41.10 -37.13
C LYS A 56 -21.84 39.85 -36.41
N ARG A 57 -22.91 39.21 -36.92
CA ARG A 57 -23.45 37.95 -36.38
C ARG A 57 -22.44 36.81 -36.50
N LEU A 58 -21.78 36.69 -37.65
CA LEU A 58 -20.76 35.66 -37.87
C LEU A 58 -19.58 35.81 -36.91
N GLN A 59 -19.10 37.04 -36.69
CA GLN A 59 -18.00 37.30 -35.77
C GLN A 59 -18.40 37.04 -34.31
N ALA A 60 -19.62 37.42 -33.91
CA ALA A 60 -20.14 37.09 -32.59
C ALA A 60 -20.21 35.56 -32.35
N ALA A 61 -20.72 34.82 -33.34
CA ALA A 61 -20.79 33.36 -33.30
C ALA A 61 -19.39 32.72 -33.24
N GLY A 62 -18.46 33.15 -34.09
CA GLY A 62 -17.10 32.65 -34.10
C GLY A 62 -16.34 32.94 -32.79
N ASN A 63 -16.55 34.11 -32.20
CA ASN A 63 -16.00 34.44 -30.88
C ASN A 63 -16.61 33.56 -29.77
N ALA A 64 -17.91 33.23 -29.87
CA ALA A 64 -18.54 32.30 -28.93
C ALA A 64 -17.95 30.89 -29.04
N VAL A 65 -17.72 30.39 -30.26
CA VAL A 65 -17.05 29.11 -30.50
C VAL A 65 -15.65 29.11 -29.89
N LYS A 66 -14.84 30.14 -30.16
CA LYS A 66 -13.49 30.27 -29.59
C LYS A 66 -13.50 30.21 -28.06
N ARG A 67 -14.37 30.99 -27.41
CA ARG A 67 -14.51 30.96 -25.94
C ARG A 67 -14.94 29.59 -25.42
N ALA A 68 -15.90 28.94 -26.10
CA ALA A 68 -16.36 27.62 -25.72
C ALA A 68 -15.24 26.58 -25.82
N THR A 69 -14.46 26.59 -26.91
CA THR A 69 -13.32 25.69 -27.09
C THR A 69 -12.20 25.96 -26.10
N ASP A 70 -11.91 27.23 -25.78
CA ASP A 70 -10.88 27.59 -24.79
C ASP A 70 -11.28 27.13 -23.37
N ASN A 71 -12.55 27.32 -23.01
CA ASN A 71 -13.09 26.82 -21.75
C ASN A 71 -13.04 25.29 -21.67
N LEU A 72 -13.38 24.60 -22.75
CA LEU A 72 -13.27 23.15 -22.84
C LEU A 72 -11.83 22.67 -22.64
N VAL A 73 -10.86 23.30 -23.31
CA VAL A 73 -9.43 22.97 -23.16
C VAL A 73 -8.97 23.17 -21.73
N ARG A 74 -9.34 24.30 -21.11
CA ARG A 74 -8.99 24.57 -19.71
C ARG A 74 -9.61 23.53 -18.78
N ALA A 75 -10.88 23.17 -18.98
CA ALA A 75 -11.54 22.16 -18.17
C ALA A 75 -10.87 20.78 -18.32
N ALA A 76 -10.53 20.38 -19.55
CA ALA A 76 -9.82 19.13 -19.80
C ALA A 76 -8.42 19.11 -19.18
N GLN A 77 -7.67 20.22 -19.27
CA GLN A 77 -6.37 20.34 -18.60
C GLN A 77 -6.47 20.24 -17.07
N GLN A 78 -7.52 20.83 -16.49
CA GLN A 78 -7.78 20.71 -15.06
C GLN A 78 -8.16 19.29 -14.64
N ALA A 79 -8.83 18.53 -15.52
CA ALA A 79 -9.16 17.13 -15.28
C ALA A 79 -7.87 16.27 -15.24
N ILE A 80 -6.96 16.45 -16.20
CA ILE A 80 -5.65 15.77 -16.24
C ILE A 80 -4.88 16.02 -14.94
N GLN A 81 -4.74 17.29 -14.54
CA GLN A 81 -3.98 17.63 -13.32
C GLN A 81 -4.59 16.98 -12.06
N GLN A 82 -5.92 16.96 -11.95
CA GLN A 82 -6.59 16.33 -10.82
C GLN A 82 -6.39 14.81 -10.79
N GLU A 83 -6.34 14.15 -11.94
CA GLU A 83 -6.05 12.74 -12.04
C GLU A 83 -4.61 12.43 -11.65
N GLU A 84 -3.65 13.22 -12.14
CA GLU A 84 -2.25 13.11 -11.75
C GLU A 84 -2.08 13.29 -10.24
N ASP A 85 -2.65 14.34 -9.65
CA ASP A 85 -2.57 14.61 -8.21
C ASP A 85 -3.18 13.46 -7.39
N ARG A 86 -4.34 12.93 -7.81
CA ARG A 86 -4.96 11.76 -7.18
C ARG A 86 -4.07 10.53 -7.27
N SER A 87 -3.47 10.28 -8.44
CA SER A 87 -2.57 9.14 -8.66
C SER A 87 -1.32 9.24 -7.78
N LEU A 88 -0.75 10.44 -7.62
CA LEU A 88 0.42 10.70 -6.78
C LEU A 88 0.09 10.50 -5.30
N ILE A 89 -1.08 10.97 -4.85
CA ILE A 89 -1.56 10.78 -3.46
C ILE A 89 -1.75 9.28 -3.17
N LEU A 90 -2.36 8.53 -4.10
CA LEU A 90 -2.56 7.09 -3.94
C LEU A 90 -1.23 6.35 -3.85
N ASN A 91 -0.30 6.61 -4.78
CA ASN A 91 1.04 6.02 -4.77
C ASN A 91 1.79 6.33 -3.47
N ARG A 92 1.75 7.58 -2.99
CA ARG A 92 2.38 7.97 -1.73
C ARG A 92 1.81 7.21 -0.53
N ARG A 93 0.49 7.01 -0.48
CA ARG A 93 -0.18 6.24 0.58
C ARG A 93 0.19 4.76 0.51
N MET A 94 0.27 4.19 -0.69
CA MET A 94 0.57 2.78 -0.90
C MET A 94 2.03 2.45 -0.56
N VAL A 95 2.98 3.29 -1.00
CA VAL A 95 4.41 3.18 -0.66
C VAL A 95 4.62 3.32 0.85
N GLY A 96 3.86 4.18 1.53
CA GLY A 96 3.89 4.29 3.00
C GLY A 96 3.53 2.97 3.70
N GLY A 97 2.52 2.26 3.20
CA GLY A 97 2.13 0.94 3.74
C GLY A 97 3.19 -0.14 3.49
N ILE A 98 3.74 -0.19 2.27
CA ILE A 98 4.81 -1.14 1.91
C ILE A 98 6.07 -0.87 2.74
N ALA A 99 6.45 0.39 2.94
CA ALA A 99 7.61 0.74 3.77
C ALA A 99 7.42 0.34 5.24
N GLN A 100 6.22 0.54 5.79
CA GLN A 100 5.88 0.08 7.15
C GLN A 100 5.97 -1.44 7.27
N GLU A 101 5.46 -2.17 6.28
CA GLU A 101 5.52 -3.63 6.24
C GLU A 101 6.97 -4.13 6.15
N ILE A 102 7.81 -3.51 5.31
CA ILE A 102 9.23 -3.84 5.19
C ILE A 102 9.95 -3.61 6.52
N ASN A 103 9.71 -2.46 7.18
CA ASN A 103 10.31 -2.17 8.48
C ASN A 103 9.90 -3.20 9.53
N ALA A 104 8.61 -3.54 9.62
CA ALA A 104 8.12 -4.55 10.55
C ALA A 104 8.77 -5.93 10.30
N ARG A 105 8.86 -6.35 9.03
CA ARG A 105 9.53 -7.60 8.65
C ARG A 105 11.02 -7.59 9.00
N SER A 106 11.70 -6.46 8.79
CA SER A 106 13.12 -6.33 9.15
C SER A 106 13.36 -6.43 10.65
N GLU A 107 12.45 -5.89 11.46
CA GLU A 107 12.54 -5.93 12.92
C GLU A 107 12.31 -7.35 13.46
N VAL A 108 11.36 -8.09 12.89
CA VAL A 108 11.17 -9.52 13.21
C VAL A 108 12.47 -10.30 12.95
N LEU A 109 13.06 -10.14 11.78
CA LEU A 109 14.31 -10.83 11.43
C LEU A 109 15.48 -10.46 12.36
N ARG A 110 15.54 -9.20 12.81
CA ARG A 110 16.55 -8.74 13.78
C ARG A 110 16.38 -9.48 15.11
N ILE A 111 15.16 -9.53 15.63
CA ILE A 111 14.86 -10.19 16.91
C ILE A 111 15.09 -11.70 16.83
N GLU A 112 14.70 -12.35 15.74
CA GLU A 112 14.95 -13.79 15.53
C GLU A 112 16.44 -14.12 15.55
N ARG A 113 17.26 -13.29 14.91
CA ARG A 113 18.72 -13.44 14.96
C ARG A 113 19.27 -13.30 16.38
N GLU A 114 18.84 -12.29 17.13
CA GLU A 114 19.27 -12.08 18.52
C GLU A 114 18.83 -13.22 19.45
N LEU A 115 17.62 -13.74 19.24
CA LEU A 115 17.08 -14.89 19.96
C LEU A 115 17.94 -16.14 19.71
N GLU A 116 18.26 -16.41 18.45
CA GLU A 116 19.07 -17.57 18.08
C GLU A 116 20.49 -17.48 18.66
N GLU A 117 21.08 -16.28 18.66
CA GLU A 117 22.38 -16.05 19.28
C GLU A 117 22.33 -16.28 20.81
N ALA A 118 21.30 -15.79 21.49
CA ALA A 118 21.10 -16.03 22.91
C ALA A 118 20.92 -17.53 23.24
N ARG A 119 20.19 -18.27 22.39
CA ARG A 119 20.03 -19.73 22.49
C ARG A 119 21.36 -20.45 22.32
N GLY A 120 22.17 -20.04 21.34
CA GLY A 120 23.52 -20.55 21.11
C GLY A 120 24.41 -20.36 22.34
N ARG A 121 24.42 -19.15 22.92
CA ARG A 121 25.18 -18.86 24.15
C ARG A 121 24.73 -19.70 25.34
N LEU A 122 23.42 -19.85 25.57
CA LEU A 122 22.89 -20.70 26.65
C LEU A 122 23.30 -22.16 26.50
N THR A 123 23.26 -22.68 25.27
CA THR A 123 23.64 -24.06 24.97
C THR A 123 25.13 -24.28 25.24
N ALA A 124 25.99 -23.34 24.83
CA ALA A 124 27.42 -23.38 25.12
C ALA A 124 27.70 -23.37 26.64
N ILE A 125 27.00 -22.53 27.41
CA ILE A 125 27.12 -22.49 28.89
C ILE A 125 26.74 -23.84 29.49
N ARG A 126 25.62 -24.44 29.07
CA ARG A 126 25.18 -25.76 29.57
C ARG A 126 26.23 -26.83 29.27
N GLN A 127 26.73 -26.91 28.03
CA GLN A 127 27.75 -27.88 27.66
C GLN A 127 29.03 -27.72 28.48
N ALA A 128 29.51 -26.48 28.67
CA ALA A 128 30.68 -26.22 29.51
C ALA A 128 30.47 -26.65 30.96
N LYS A 129 29.27 -26.45 31.52
CA LYS A 129 28.93 -26.88 32.89
C LYS A 129 28.97 -28.40 33.07
N TYR A 130 28.50 -29.17 32.08
CA TYR A 130 28.50 -30.63 32.16
C TYR A 130 29.82 -31.27 31.72
N LYS A 131 30.63 -30.61 30.89
CA LYS A 131 31.94 -31.11 30.47
C LYS A 131 33.05 -30.91 31.53
N ASN A 132 32.91 -29.92 32.39
CA ASN A 132 33.84 -29.65 33.51
C ASN A 132 33.43 -30.33 34.84
N ARG A 133 32.55 -31.34 34.81
CA ARG A 133 32.23 -32.17 35.98
C ARG A 133 32.90 -33.54 35.82
N PRO A 134 34.16 -33.71 36.25
CA PRO A 134 34.77 -35.03 36.36
C PRO A 134 34.27 -35.61 37.69
N ASP A 135 33.34 -36.56 37.64
CA ASP A 135 33.13 -37.57 38.69
C ASP A 135 31.99 -38.49 38.22
N LEU A 136 32.25 -39.79 38.22
CA LEU A 136 31.35 -40.94 37.94
C LEU A 136 31.55 -41.66 36.58
N ALA A 137 32.78 -41.85 36.13
CA ALA A 137 33.06 -42.89 35.14
C ALA A 137 34.43 -43.53 35.34
N ASP A 138 34.69 -44.06 36.54
CA ASP A 138 35.64 -45.17 36.68
C ASP A 138 35.44 -45.86 38.04
N THR A 139 34.89 -47.08 38.02
CA THR A 139 35.25 -48.18 38.93
C THR A 139 34.55 -49.45 38.44
N ASP A 140 35.29 -50.26 37.69
CA ASP A 140 35.08 -51.71 37.57
C ASP A 140 35.27 -52.36 38.95
N THR A 141 34.20 -52.85 39.60
CA THR A 141 34.24 -53.92 40.63
C THR A 141 32.82 -54.46 40.89
N GLU A 142 32.54 -55.69 40.48
CA GLU A 142 31.52 -56.59 41.07
C GLU A 142 32.27 -57.59 41.98
N PRO A 143 31.64 -58.26 42.97
CA PRO A 143 30.31 -58.10 43.58
C PRO A 143 30.42 -57.93 45.12
N GLU A 144 29.48 -57.25 45.80
CA GLU A 144 28.99 -57.72 47.11
C GLU A 144 27.76 -56.94 47.63
N GLN A 145 26.93 -57.73 48.30
CA GLN A 145 25.57 -57.51 48.72
C GLN A 145 25.48 -56.59 49.95
N SER A 146 24.85 -55.42 49.84
CA SER A 146 24.36 -54.66 51.01
C SER A 146 23.24 -53.71 50.61
N GLY A 147 22.05 -53.97 51.13
CA GLY A 147 20.83 -53.22 50.84
C GLY A 147 20.83 -51.83 51.46
N TYR A 148 20.59 -50.83 50.63
CA TYR A 148 20.04 -49.54 51.03
C TYR A 148 19.14 -49.04 49.89
N GLU A 149 17.83 -49.21 50.06
CA GLU A 149 16.81 -48.49 49.28
C GLU A 149 16.75 -47.03 49.80
N SER A 150 16.84 -46.05 48.90
CA SER A 150 16.52 -44.66 49.19
C SER A 150 15.88 -43.99 47.96
N TYR A 151 14.57 -43.85 48.08
CA TYR A 151 13.57 -43.08 47.33
C TYR A 151 14.04 -42.29 46.09
N THR A 152 13.95 -42.92 44.91
CA THR A 152 13.68 -42.19 43.67
C THR A 152 12.18 -42.16 43.44
N THR A 153 11.63 -40.96 43.41
CA THR A 153 10.24 -40.65 43.09
C THR A 153 9.82 -41.35 41.80
N ARG A 154 8.81 -42.21 41.89
CA ARG A 154 8.06 -42.74 40.74
C ARG A 154 7.54 -41.56 39.91
N TYR A 155 8.14 -41.36 38.74
CA TYR A 155 7.37 -40.90 37.59
C TYR A 155 7.07 -42.15 36.77
N GLU A 156 5.79 -42.50 36.71
CA GLU A 156 5.28 -43.51 35.77
C GLU A 156 5.60 -43.05 34.35
N THR A 157 6.49 -43.77 33.68
CA THR A 157 6.58 -43.78 32.22
C THR A 157 5.35 -44.50 31.69
N ARG A 158 4.29 -43.74 31.42
CA ARG A 158 3.21 -44.18 30.53
C ARG A 158 3.83 -44.41 29.15
N SER A 159 3.91 -45.67 28.76
CA SER A 159 4.24 -46.11 27.40
C SER A 159 3.21 -45.53 26.44
N TYR A 160 3.63 -44.58 25.61
CA TYR A 160 2.88 -44.24 24.40
C TYR A 160 3.33 -45.20 23.31
N GLU A 161 2.44 -46.13 23.02
CA GLU A 161 2.46 -46.98 21.85
C GLU A 161 2.40 -46.08 20.60
N THR A 162 3.39 -46.21 19.72
CA THR A 162 3.49 -45.46 18.48
C THR A 162 2.42 -45.95 17.51
N GLN A 163 1.26 -45.31 17.51
CA GLN A 163 0.27 -45.51 16.45
C GLN A 163 0.70 -44.66 15.25
N SER A 164 1.24 -45.32 14.23
CA SER A 164 1.58 -44.75 12.92
C SER A 164 0.33 -44.13 12.29
N GLN A 165 0.14 -42.82 12.46
CA GLN A 165 -0.85 -42.05 11.71
C GLN A 165 -0.12 -41.28 10.61
N SER A 166 -0.37 -41.67 9.37
CA SER A 166 0.08 -41.00 8.16
C SER A 166 -0.33 -39.53 8.17
N TYR A 167 0.63 -38.63 8.33
CA TYR A 167 0.42 -37.22 8.00
C TYR A 167 0.29 -37.10 6.48
N SER A 168 -0.95 -36.92 6.03
CA SER A 168 -1.24 -36.51 4.66
C SER A 168 -0.67 -35.10 4.43
N MET A 169 0.18 -35.00 3.42
CA MET A 169 0.74 -33.77 2.90
C MET A 169 -0.39 -32.98 2.23
N TYR A 170 -0.86 -31.88 2.83
CA TYR A 170 -1.80 -31.00 2.14
C TYR A 170 -1.05 -30.24 1.04
N GLN A 171 -1.30 -30.68 -0.18
CA GLN A 171 -0.91 -30.03 -1.42
C GLN A 171 -1.66 -28.69 -1.50
N HIS A 172 -0.94 -27.57 -1.39
CA HIS A 172 -1.53 -26.25 -1.64
C HIS A 172 -1.94 -26.15 -3.12
N HIS A 173 -3.24 -26.25 -3.36
CA HIS A 173 -3.86 -25.85 -4.62
C HIS A 173 -4.08 -24.34 -4.60
N SER A 174 -3.41 -23.64 -5.52
CA SER A 174 -3.63 -22.22 -5.79
C SER A 174 -5.05 -22.01 -6.32
N THR A 175 -5.86 -21.27 -5.57
CA THR A 175 -7.16 -20.79 -6.05
C THR A 175 -7.17 -19.26 -5.98
N SER A 176 -7.12 -18.62 -7.15
CA SER A 176 -7.36 -17.19 -7.28
C SER A 176 -8.85 -16.92 -7.11
N HIS A 177 -9.24 -16.18 -6.07
CA HIS A 177 -10.59 -15.63 -5.95
C HIS A 177 -10.57 -14.13 -5.67
N ASN A 178 -11.42 -13.46 -6.45
CA ASN A 178 -11.71 -12.05 -6.60
C ASN A 178 -11.81 -11.26 -5.28
N ILE A 179 -11.13 -10.12 -5.23
CA ILE A 179 -11.31 -9.06 -4.23
C ILE A 179 -12.57 -8.28 -4.62
N SER A 180 -13.71 -8.69 -4.10
CA SER A 180 -14.95 -7.91 -4.15
C SER A 180 -15.86 -8.44 -3.05
N GLN A 181 -15.76 -7.87 -1.83
CA GLN A 181 -16.79 -7.83 -0.77
C GLN A 181 -16.23 -7.62 0.66
N LEU A 182 -15.26 -6.73 0.85
CA LEU A 182 -14.91 -6.23 2.19
C LEU A 182 -15.26 -4.75 2.31
N SER A 183 -16.54 -4.48 2.08
CA SER A 183 -17.21 -3.24 2.47
C SER A 183 -18.37 -3.63 3.37
N MET A 184 -18.15 -3.53 4.68
CA MET A 184 -19.09 -3.30 5.79
C MET A 184 -18.39 -3.82 7.06
N ASP A 185 -18.48 -3.04 8.13
CA ASP A 185 -17.90 -3.27 9.47
C ASP A 185 -16.40 -2.96 9.64
N ARG A 186 -16.06 -1.69 9.36
CA ARG A 186 -14.83 -1.04 9.85
C ARG A 186 -15.15 0.08 10.85
N GLN A 187 -16.01 -0.20 11.82
CA GLN A 187 -16.18 0.64 13.01
C GLN A 187 -15.91 -0.25 14.23
N THR A 188 -15.09 0.24 15.16
CA THR A 188 -14.72 -0.34 16.48
C THR A 188 -13.54 -1.33 16.59
N LEU A 189 -12.41 -1.08 15.92
CA LEU A 189 -11.12 -1.59 16.41
C LEU A 189 -10.15 -0.42 16.68
N VAL A 190 -10.04 -0.07 17.96
CA VAL A 190 -9.01 0.83 18.49
C VAL A 190 -7.75 -0.01 18.74
N SER A 191 -6.63 0.39 18.13
CA SER A 191 -5.34 -0.29 18.27
C SER A 191 -4.77 -0.17 19.70
N PRO A 192 -3.98 -1.15 20.21
CA PRO A 192 -3.48 -1.15 21.60
C PRO A 192 -2.40 -0.11 21.92
N GLU A 193 -2.01 0.74 20.97
CA GLU A 193 -0.78 1.55 21.07
C GLU A 193 -0.93 2.90 21.81
N LYS A 194 -2.08 3.16 22.46
CA LYS A 194 -2.33 4.43 23.16
C LYS A 194 -2.17 4.40 24.68
N VAL A 195 -1.61 3.34 25.27
CA VAL A 195 -1.48 3.24 26.74
C VAL A 195 -0.17 3.83 27.29
N TYR A 196 0.86 4.07 26.46
CA TYR A 196 2.17 4.52 26.98
C TYR A 196 2.48 6.03 26.86
N SER A 197 1.60 6.85 26.27
CA SER A 197 1.91 8.28 26.08
C SER A 197 1.52 9.18 27.27
N THR A 198 0.70 8.72 28.22
CA THR A 198 0.23 9.56 29.33
C THR A 198 1.07 9.49 30.60
N GLN A 199 1.99 8.52 30.75
CA GLN A 199 2.89 8.47 31.91
C GLN A 199 4.04 9.48 31.80
N SER A 200 4.61 9.67 30.61
CA SER A 200 5.78 10.56 30.43
C SER A 200 5.47 12.05 30.64
N THR A 201 4.21 12.48 30.48
CA THR A 201 3.82 13.89 30.67
C THR A 201 3.51 14.25 32.14
N LEU A 202 3.24 13.26 33.00
CA LEU A 202 2.98 13.49 34.42
C LEU A 202 4.26 13.55 35.26
N GLU A 203 5.32 12.81 34.90
CA GLU A 203 6.60 12.88 35.60
C GLU A 203 7.32 14.22 35.39
N LYS A 204 7.17 14.87 34.23
CA LYS A 204 7.79 16.19 33.98
C LYS A 204 7.16 17.34 34.75
N LYS A 205 5.92 17.18 35.27
CA LYS A 205 5.23 18.23 36.03
C LYS A 205 5.52 18.17 37.53
N ASN A 206 5.92 17.01 38.07
CA ASN A 206 6.25 16.84 39.49
C ASN A 206 7.68 17.25 39.88
N ILE A 207 8.59 17.42 38.91
CA ILE A 207 9.96 17.88 39.19
C ILE A 207 10.05 19.41 39.30
N ASN A 208 9.07 20.16 38.75
CA ASN A 208 9.05 21.62 38.76
C ASN A 208 8.33 22.26 39.97
N LEU A 209 7.86 21.47 40.95
CA LEU A 209 7.14 21.98 42.13
C LEU A 209 7.92 21.82 43.45
N ASN A 210 9.17 21.38 43.43
CA ASN A 210 10.04 21.24 44.62
C ASN A 210 11.25 22.20 44.62
N GLN A 211 11.18 23.29 43.87
CA GLN A 211 12.18 24.36 43.86
C GLN A 211 11.46 25.71 43.99
N TYR A 212 10.74 25.91 45.10
CA TYR A 212 10.50 27.21 45.78
C TYR A 212 9.80 26.94 47.11
#